data_AF-A0A3D2QE28-F1
#
_entry.id   AF-A0A3D2QE28-F1
#
_cell.length_a   1.000
_cell.length_b   1.000
_cell.length_c   1.000
_cell.angle_alpha   90.00
_cell.angle_beta   90.00
_cell.angle_gamma   90.00
#
_symmetry.space_group_name_H-M   'P 1'
#
loop_
_entity.id
_entity.type
_entity.pdbx_description
1 polymer ?
#
loop_
_entity_poly.entity_id
_entity_poly.type
_entity_poly.pdbx_seq_one_letter_code
_entity_poly.pdbx_strand_id
1 'polypeptide(L)'
;MAIFDEFAPFVQDFIYRHRWGDLRPIQVAAGDVILHTDENLLLTASTASGKTEAAFFPILSQFSQDPPQSVGCLYIGPLKALINDQFLRLQELCDEG
;
A
#
# COMPACT_ATOMS: atom_id res chain seq x y z
N MET A 1 1.49 -11.58 14.82
CA MET A 1 1.10 -11.97 13.45
C MET A 1 2.03 -11.22 12.51
N ALA A 2 2.40 -11.77 11.35
CA ALA A 2 3.21 -10.98 10.43
C ALA A 2 2.28 -9.98 9.72
N ILE A 3 2.73 -8.73 9.50
CA ILE A 3 1.96 -7.71 8.77
C ILE A 3 1.45 -8.21 7.41
N PHE A 4 2.24 -9.06 6.75
CA PHE A 4 1.84 -9.70 5.51
C PHE A 4 0.50 -10.46 5.62
N ASP A 5 0.26 -11.17 6.72
CA ASP A 5 -0.94 -11.99 6.94
C ASP A 5 -2.20 -11.13 7.11
N GLU A 6 -2.03 -9.83 7.42
CA GLU A 6 -3.11 -8.86 7.62
C GLU A 6 -3.50 -8.14 6.33
N PHE A 7 -2.67 -8.24 5.28
CA PHE A 7 -3.02 -7.67 3.98
C PHE A 7 -4.15 -8.44 3.31
N ALA A 8 -4.95 -7.74 2.50
CA ALA A 8 -6.02 -8.36 1.73
C ALA A 8 -5.45 -9.40 0.74
N PRO A 9 -6.23 -10.45 0.38
CA PRO A 9 -5.75 -11.52 -0.48
C PRO A 9 -5.12 -11.05 -1.80
N PHE A 10 -5.72 -10.08 -2.50
CA PHE A 10 -5.18 -9.57 -3.76
C PHE A 10 -3.83 -8.85 -3.59
N VAL A 11 -3.58 -8.24 -2.42
CA VAL A 11 -2.28 -7.64 -2.09
C VAL A 11 -1.24 -8.73 -1.83
N GLN A 12 -1.62 -9.80 -1.12
CA GLN A 12 -0.75 -10.96 -0.92
C GLN A 12 -0.38 -11.62 -2.26
N ASP A 13 -1.37 -11.82 -3.14
CA ASP A 13 -1.18 -12.39 -4.48
C ASP A 13 -0.26 -11.50 -5.34
N PHE A 14 -0.42 -10.17 -5.28
CA PHE A 14 0.49 -9.24 -5.94
C PHE A 14 1.94 -9.44 -5.49
N ILE A 15 2.19 -9.53 -4.18
CA ILE A 15 3.53 -9.75 -3.60
C ILE A 15 4.12 -11.07 -4.10
N TYR A 16 3.32 -12.15 -4.09
CA TYR A 16 3.75 -13.46 -4.57
C TYR A 16 4.08 -13.48 -6.06
N ARG A 17 3.25 -12.88 -6.92
CA ARG A 17 3.48 -12.80 -8.37
C ARG A 17 4.73 -12.01 -8.71
N HIS A 18 5.02 -10.97 -7.93
CA HIS A 18 6.25 -10.18 -8.06
C HIS A 18 7.48 -10.86 -7.44
N ARG A 19 7.33 -12.07 -6.88
CA ARG A 19 8.40 -12.89 -6.28
C ARG A 19 9.15 -12.19 -5.16
N TRP A 20 8.43 -11.43 -4.34
CA TRP A 20 9.01 -10.81 -3.15
C TRP A 20 9.17 -11.89 -2.08
N GLY A 21 10.40 -12.11 -1.62
CA GLY A 21 10.68 -13.09 -0.57
C GLY A 21 10.20 -12.62 0.81
N ASP A 22 10.32 -11.31 1.07
CA ASP A 22 9.92 -10.67 2.32
C ASP A 22 9.47 -9.23 2.05
N LEU A 23 8.66 -8.69 2.96
CA LEU A 23 8.39 -7.25 3.01
C LEU A 23 9.65 -6.50 3.46
N ARG A 24 9.86 -5.31 2.87
CA ARG A 24 10.92 -4.41 3.32
C ARG A 24 10.58 -3.87 4.71
N PRO A 25 11.58 -3.53 5.55
CA PRO A 25 11.33 -3.00 6.90
C PRO A 25 10.38 -1.79 6.93
N ILE A 26 10.46 -0.91 5.93
CA ILE A 26 9.57 0.25 5.82
C ILE A 26 8.12 -0.13 5.51
N GLN A 27 7.89 -1.22 4.78
CA GLN A 27 6.55 -1.72 4.46
C GLN A 27 5.92 -2.37 5.69
N VAL A 28 6.71 -3.12 6.46
CA VAL A 28 6.27 -3.69 7.76
C VAL A 28 5.91 -2.56 8.73
N ALA A 29 6.82 -1.61 8.94
CA ALA A 29 6.61 -0.50 9.87
C ALA A 29 5.42 0.40 9.47
N ALA A 30 5.21 0.62 8.17
CA ALA A 30 4.03 1.36 7.71
C ALA A 30 2.74 0.57 7.92
N GLY A 31 2.75 -0.74 7.67
CA GLY A 31 1.63 -1.63 7.94
C GLY A 31 1.22 -1.61 9.41
N ASP A 32 2.17 -1.73 10.34
CA ASP A 32 1.92 -1.66 11.78
C ASP A 32 1.20 -0.35 12.16
N VAL A 33 1.69 0.79 11.68
CA VAL A 33 1.08 2.09 12.03
C VAL A 33 -0.28 2.27 11.38
N ILE A 34 -0.42 1.96 10.08
CA ILE A 34 -1.66 2.22 9.33
C ILE A 34 -2.78 1.27 9.76
N LEU A 35 -2.49 0.01 10.07
CA LEU A 35 -3.51 -0.99 10.42
C LEU A 35 -3.89 -0.96 11.91
N HIS A 36 -2.99 -0.54 12.80
CA HIS A 36 -3.19 -0.69 14.25
C HIS A 36 -3.32 0.62 15.02
N THR A 37 -3.21 1.77 14.35
CA THR A 37 -3.27 3.08 14.99
C THR A 37 -4.02 4.11 14.15
N ASP A 38 -4.48 5.18 14.79
CA ASP A 38 -5.04 6.37 14.11
C ASP A 38 -3.99 7.50 13.98
N GLU A 39 -2.71 7.19 14.15
CA GLU A 39 -1.63 8.18 14.20
C GLU A 39 -1.18 8.64 12.80
N ASN A 40 -0.68 9.87 12.73
CA ASN A 40 -0.07 10.37 11.50
C ASN A 40 1.30 9.71 11.26
N LEU A 41 1.53 9.24 10.05
CA LEU A 41 2.76 8.55 9.67
C LEU A 41 3.63 9.39 8.71
N LEU A 42 4.91 9.58 9.08
CA LEU A 42 5.93 10.16 8.20
C LEU A 42 6.93 9.09 7.75
N LEU A 43 6.88 8.70 6.48
CA LEU A 43 7.81 7.73 5.89
C LEU A 43 9.04 8.42 5.29
N THR A 44 10.21 8.18 5.88
CA THR A 44 11.49 8.70 5.38
C THR A 44 12.36 7.56 4.82
N ALA A 45 12.54 7.55 3.50
CA ALA A 45 13.44 6.60 2.85
C ALA A 45 13.91 7.06 1.48
N SER A 46 15.00 6.46 0.99
CA SER A 46 15.55 6.68 -0.35
C SER A 46 14.55 6.33 -1.46
N THR A 47 14.81 6.79 -2.68
CA THR A 47 14.06 6.33 -3.87
C THR A 47 14.17 4.81 -4.02
N ALA A 48 13.16 4.18 -4.63
CA ALA A 48 13.08 2.72 -4.84
C ALA A 48 13.13 1.84 -3.57
N SER A 49 12.91 2.40 -2.38
CA SER A 49 12.85 1.68 -1.10
C SER A 49 11.51 1.01 -0.79
N GLY A 50 10.50 1.14 -1.68
CA GLY A 50 9.17 0.56 -1.49
C GLY A 50 8.18 1.46 -0.72
N LYS A 51 8.40 2.78 -0.68
CA LYS A 51 7.49 3.74 0.00
C LYS A 51 6.07 3.72 -0.55
N THR A 52 5.91 3.54 -1.85
CA THR A 52 4.60 3.47 -2.50
C THR A 52 3.78 2.32 -1.89
N GLU A 53 4.32 1.11 -1.94
CA GLU A 53 3.64 -0.08 -1.44
C GLU A 53 3.51 -0.06 0.08
N ALA A 54 4.48 0.53 0.79
CA ALA A 54 4.38 0.75 2.24
C ALA A 54 3.14 1.54 2.63
N ALA A 55 2.73 2.54 1.83
CA ALA A 55 1.49 3.28 2.07
C ALA A 55 0.26 2.53 1.54
N PHE A 56 0.30 2.06 0.30
CA PHE A 56 -0.92 1.59 -0.37
C PHE A 56 -1.38 0.19 0.04
N PHE A 57 -0.49 -0.75 0.34
CA PHE A 57 -0.88 -2.10 0.73
C PHE A 57 -1.80 -2.14 1.96
N PRO A 58 -1.46 -1.49 3.10
CA PRO A 58 -2.36 -1.46 4.24
C PRO A 58 -3.64 -0.65 3.98
N ILE A 59 -3.57 0.49 3.28
CA ILE A 59 -4.77 1.29 2.94
C ILE A 59 -5.77 0.49 2.10
N LEU A 60 -5.28 -0.19 1.07
CA LEU A 60 -6.13 -1.03 0.21
C LEU A 60 -6.67 -2.25 0.96
N SER A 61 -5.91 -2.78 1.92
CA SER A 61 -6.37 -3.87 2.79
C SER A 61 -7.50 -3.42 3.72
N GLN A 62 -7.43 -2.19 4.26
CA GLN A 62 -8.54 -1.60 5.00
C GLN A 62 -9.78 -1.43 4.12
N PHE A 63 -9.63 -0.93 2.89
CA PHE A 63 -10.77 -0.78 1.97
C PHE A 63 -11.39 -2.09 1.53
N SER A 64 -10.62 -3.18 1.51
CA SER A 64 -11.16 -4.52 1.25
C SER A 64 -12.06 -5.02 2.39
N GLN A 65 -11.72 -4.66 3.64
CA GLN A 65 -12.48 -5.06 4.82
C GLN A 65 -13.69 -4.13 5.08
N ASP A 66 -13.50 -2.82 4.93
CA ASP A 66 -14.53 -1.79 5.09
C ASP A 66 -14.49 -0.80 3.91
N PRO A 67 -15.18 -1.09 2.80
CA PRO A 67 -15.17 -0.25 1.61
C PRO A 67 -15.74 1.15 1.88
N PRO A 68 -15.06 2.22 1.45
CA PRO A 68 -15.55 3.58 1.64
C PRO A 68 -16.83 3.84 0.83
N GLN A 69 -17.80 4.56 1.41
CA GLN A 69 -19.04 4.95 0.70
C GLN A 69 -18.82 5.98 -0.41
N SER A 70 -17.66 6.65 -0.41
CA SER A 70 -17.24 7.60 -1.45
C SER A 70 -15.72 7.57 -1.64
N VAL A 71 -15.03 8.71 -1.54
CA VAL A 71 -13.56 8.77 -1.64
C VAL A 71 -12.94 8.31 -0.31
N GLY A 72 -12.24 7.17 -0.33
CA GLY A 72 -11.53 6.64 0.84
C GLY A 72 -10.08 7.14 0.98
N CYS A 73 -9.39 7.41 -0.12
CA CYS A 73 -7.99 7.86 -0.13
C CYS A 73 -7.78 8.97 -1.16
N LEU A 74 -6.97 9.97 -0.80
CA LEU A 74 -6.50 11.03 -1.71
C LEU A 74 -4.98 10.99 -1.78
N TYR A 75 -4.44 10.62 -2.94
CA TYR A 75 -3.01 10.71 -3.22
C TYR A 75 -2.69 12.05 -3.89
N ILE A 76 -1.74 12.79 -3.31
CA ILE A 76 -1.28 14.08 -3.82
C ILE A 76 0.20 13.95 -4.21
N GLY A 77 0.49 14.13 -5.50
CA GLY A 77 1.85 14.14 -6.04
C GLY A 77 2.22 15.52 -6.60
N PRO A 78 3.52 15.89 -6.61
CA PRO A 78 3.95 17.21 -7.08
C PRO A 78 3.92 17.36 -8.61
N LEU A 79 3.92 16.26 -9.37
CA LEU A 79 3.99 16.25 -10.83
C LEU A 79 2.94 15.31 -11.41
N LYS A 80 2.30 15.73 -12.51
CA LYS A 80 1.34 14.90 -13.27
C LYS A 80 1.95 13.55 -13.70
N ALA A 81 3.22 13.54 -14.11
CA ALA A 81 3.91 12.31 -14.50
C ALA A 81 3.97 11.30 -13.34
N LEU A 82 4.34 11.75 -12.13
CA LEU A 82 4.39 10.88 -10.95
C LEU A 82 3.01 10.39 -10.53
N ILE A 83 1.98 11.23 -10.67
CA ILE A 83 0.59 10.84 -10.41
C ILE A 83 0.16 9.75 -11.40
N ASN A 84 0.45 9.92 -12.69
CA ASN A 84 0.12 8.93 -13.71
C ASN A 84 0.84 7.60 -13.46
N ASP A 85 2.11 7.63 -13.06
CA ASP A 85 2.87 6.41 -12.74
C ASP A 85 2.24 5.65 -11.58
N GLN A 86 1.81 6.34 -10.51
CA GLN A 86 1.13 5.69 -9.39
C GLN A 86 -0.25 5.19 -9.80
N PHE A 87 -0.99 5.94 -10.62
CA PHE A 87 -2.30 5.54 -11.11
C PHE A 87 -2.24 4.22 -11.88
N LEU A 88 -1.33 4.09 -12.84
CA LEU A 88 -1.17 2.85 -13.63
C LEU A 88 -0.79 1.66 -12.76
N ARG A 89 0.13 1.87 -11.81
CA ARG A 89 0.55 0.83 -10.87
C ARG A 89 -0.59 0.38 -9.95
N LEU A 90 -1.37 1.32 -9.42
CA LEU A 90 -2.51 1.00 -8.56
C LEU A 90 -3.65 0.35 -9.34
N GLN A 91 -3.84 0.73 -10.60
CA GLN A 91 -4.83 0.10 -11.45
C GLN A 91 -4.49 -1.39 -11.66
N GLU A 92 -3.23 -1.73 -11.96
CA GLU A 92 -2.81 -3.14 -12.04
C GLU A 92 -3.06 -3.91 -10.74
N LEU A 93 -2.81 -3.29 -9.59
CA LEU A 93 -3.03 -3.90 -8.28
C LEU A 93 -4.52 -4.09 -7.95
N CYS A 94 -5.37 -3.14 -8.32
CA CYS A 94 -6.80 -3.13 -7.99
C CYS A 94 -7.67 -3.89 -8.99
N ASP A 95 -7.27 -4.00 -10.26
CA ASP A 95 -8.03 -4.74 -11.30
C ASP A 95 -8.09 -6.26 -11.00
N GLU A 96 -7.32 -6.72 -10.02
CA GLU A 96 -7.24 -8.12 -9.60
C GLU A 96 -8.00 -8.44 -8.30
N GLY A 97 -8.57 -7.43 -7.64
CA GLY A 97 -9.25 -7.53 -6.34
C GLY A 97 -10.76 -7.41 -6.40
#